data_AF-A0A9R0RWK5-F1
#
_entry.id   AF-A0A9R0RWK5-F1
#
_cell.length_a   1.000
_cell.length_b   1.000
_cell.length_c   1.000
_cell.angle_alpha   90.00
_cell.angle_beta   90.00
_cell.angle_gamma   90.00
#
_symmetry.space_group_name_H-M   'P 1'
#
loop_
_entity.id
_entity.type
_entity.pdbx_description
1 polymer ?
#
loop_
_entity_poly.entity_id
_entity_poly.type
_entity_poly.pdbx_seq_one_letter_code
_entity_poly.pdbx_strand_id
1 'polypeptide(L)'
;MLQEENESVLDKLRRAEEKCEEAEARAKELEKQVAALGDGVSLEARLLSRKEAALKQREAALKAARESNDGRNGEVSTIKHELESAKEEVAAVMDQLKEAESETKALRSMTQRMILTQEEMEEVVLKRCWLARYWGLAVQYGVYPEIAVSKHEHWSSLAPLPLEVVLSAGQKAIKEEPRKQGEDDAQRRNRLVRDMSDVMGEGNIESMLSVEMGLRELSSLKLYTCKLKM
;
A
#
# COMPACT_ATOMS: atom_id res chain seq x y z
N MET A 1 0.05 -94.61 -94.94
CA MET A 1 1.18 -94.62 -93.99
C MET A 1 1.94 -93.29 -93.94
N LEU A 2 2.76 -92.88 -94.92
CA LEU A 2 3.54 -91.63 -94.81
C LEU A 2 2.71 -90.32 -94.78
N GLN A 3 1.53 -90.30 -95.39
CA GLN A 3 0.61 -89.16 -95.32
C GLN A 3 -0.06 -89.05 -93.94
N GLU A 4 -0.55 -90.17 -93.40
CA GLU A 4 -1.18 -90.25 -92.08
C GLU A 4 -0.17 -89.93 -90.95
N GLU A 5 1.10 -90.32 -91.11
CA GLU A 5 2.16 -89.97 -90.16
C GLU A 5 2.51 -88.48 -90.19
N ASN A 6 2.56 -87.86 -91.39
CA ASN A 6 2.73 -86.40 -91.51
C ASN A 6 1.55 -85.64 -90.90
N GLU A 7 0.30 -86.09 -91.13
CA GLU A 7 -0.89 -85.52 -90.50
C GLU A 7 -0.86 -85.68 -88.97
N SER A 8 -0.44 -86.84 -88.46
CA SER A 8 -0.27 -87.10 -87.03
C SER A 8 0.79 -86.21 -86.38
N VAL A 9 1.89 -85.94 -87.08
CA VAL A 9 2.96 -85.05 -86.61
C VAL A 9 2.49 -83.59 -86.62
N LEU A 10 1.80 -83.14 -87.67
CA LEU A 10 1.21 -81.81 -87.73
C LEU A 10 0.18 -81.58 -86.62
N ASP A 11 -0.66 -82.58 -86.31
CA ASP A 11 -1.61 -82.49 -85.21
C ASP A 11 -0.94 -82.46 -83.82
N LYS A 12 0.15 -83.23 -83.62
CA LYS A 12 0.94 -83.17 -82.37
C LYS A 12 1.63 -81.81 -82.21
N LEU A 13 2.11 -81.24 -83.31
CA LEU A 13 2.77 -79.93 -83.34
C LEU A 13 1.76 -78.82 -83.04
N ARG A 14 0.57 -78.86 -83.65
CA ARG A 14 -0.54 -77.94 -83.34
C ARG A 14 -0.97 -78.01 -81.88
N ARG A 15 -1.11 -79.22 -81.31
CA ARG A 15 -1.41 -79.39 -79.87
C ARG A 15 -0.29 -78.91 -78.95
N ALA A 16 0.96 -78.96 -79.40
CA ALA A 16 2.10 -78.47 -78.63
C ALA A 16 2.19 -76.94 -78.69
N GLU A 17 1.90 -76.34 -79.85
CA GLU A 17 1.75 -74.89 -80.04
C GLU A 17 0.60 -74.36 -79.17
N GLU A 18 -0.58 -74.97 -79.20
CA GLU A 18 -1.72 -74.59 -78.33
C GLU A 18 -1.34 -74.64 -76.84
N LYS A 19 -0.64 -75.70 -76.41
CA LYS A 19 -0.14 -75.79 -75.01
C LYS A 19 0.93 -74.74 -74.68
N CYS A 20 1.77 -74.39 -75.64
CA CYS A 20 2.78 -73.34 -75.47
C CYS A 20 2.10 -71.97 -75.36
N GLU A 21 1.10 -71.69 -76.19
CA GLU A 21 0.29 -70.48 -76.14
C GLU A 21 -0.50 -70.39 -74.81
N GLU A 22 -1.09 -71.48 -74.33
CA GLU A 22 -1.74 -71.54 -73.02
C GLU A 22 -0.77 -71.29 -71.87
N ALA A 23 0.43 -71.88 -71.91
CA ALA A 23 1.47 -71.68 -70.91
C ALA A 23 2.01 -70.24 -70.93
N GLU A 24 2.17 -69.65 -72.12
CA GLU A 24 2.59 -68.26 -72.30
C GLU A 24 1.52 -67.28 -71.82
N ALA A 25 0.24 -67.54 -72.10
CA ALA A 25 -0.87 -66.76 -71.57
C ALA A 25 -0.92 -66.81 -70.03
N ARG A 26 -0.70 -68.00 -69.46
CA ARG A 26 -0.61 -68.18 -68.00
C ARG A 26 0.60 -67.47 -67.39
N ALA A 27 1.75 -67.48 -68.07
CA ALA A 27 2.94 -66.76 -67.63
C ALA A 27 2.71 -65.23 -67.63
N LYS A 28 2.11 -64.70 -68.70
CA LYS A 28 1.72 -63.29 -68.81
C LYS A 28 0.73 -62.87 -67.73
N GLU A 29 -0.22 -63.73 -67.36
CA GLU A 29 -1.16 -63.46 -66.26
C GLU A 29 -0.46 -63.44 -64.89
N LEU A 30 0.45 -64.39 -64.63
CA LEU A 30 1.25 -64.39 -63.40
C LEU A 30 2.18 -63.18 -63.30
N GLU A 31 2.80 -62.75 -64.40
CA GLU A 31 3.60 -61.52 -64.43
C GLU A 31 2.77 -60.28 -64.07
N LYS A 32 1.54 -60.17 -64.58
CA LYS A 32 0.61 -59.10 -64.19
C LYS A 32 0.29 -59.14 -62.70
N GLN A 33 0.04 -60.32 -62.13
CA GLN A 33 -0.23 -60.46 -60.70
C GLN A 33 0.99 -60.11 -59.84
N VAL A 34 2.19 -60.52 -60.26
CA VAL A 34 3.45 -60.15 -59.58
C VAL A 34 3.68 -58.64 -59.65
N ALA A 35 3.43 -58.00 -60.79
CA ALA A 35 3.52 -56.55 -60.93
C ALA A 35 2.51 -55.83 -60.02
N ALA A 36 1.24 -56.27 -60.02
CA ALA A 36 0.19 -55.70 -59.17
C ALA A 36 0.49 -55.85 -57.66
N LEU A 37 1.04 -57.00 -57.24
CA LEU A 37 1.48 -57.21 -55.86
C LEU A 37 2.69 -56.34 -55.50
N GLY A 38 3.65 -56.18 -56.43
CA GLY A 38 4.82 -55.30 -56.25
C GLY A 38 4.45 -53.83 -56.06
N ASP A 39 3.47 -53.34 -56.83
CA ASP A 39 2.93 -51.99 -56.67
C ASP A 39 2.25 -51.79 -55.32
N GLY A 40 1.50 -52.80 -54.83
CA GLY A 40 0.90 -52.80 -53.50
C GLY A 40 1.92 -52.69 -52.37
N VAL A 41 2.98 -53.53 -52.43
CA VAL A 41 4.07 -53.51 -51.44
C VAL A 41 4.83 -52.17 -51.46
N SER A 42 5.08 -51.61 -52.64
CA SER A 42 5.70 -50.29 -52.81
C SER A 42 4.83 -49.14 -52.25
N LEU A 43 3.51 -49.23 -52.39
CA LEU A 43 2.58 -48.26 -51.84
C LEU A 43 2.52 -48.33 -50.31
N GLU A 44 2.49 -49.54 -49.74
CA GLU A 44 2.58 -49.74 -48.28
C GLU A 44 3.89 -49.21 -47.69
N ALA A 45 5.04 -49.44 -48.34
CA ALA A 45 6.34 -48.92 -47.90
C ALA A 45 6.37 -47.38 -47.87
N ARG A 46 5.76 -46.71 -48.86
CA ARG A 46 5.61 -45.24 -48.88
C ARG A 46 4.67 -44.73 -47.78
N LEU A 47 3.56 -45.43 -47.53
CA LEU A 47 2.64 -45.09 -46.44
C LEU A 47 3.31 -45.24 -45.07
N LEU A 48 4.08 -46.32 -44.87
CA LEU A 48 4.84 -46.56 -43.65
C LEU A 48 5.91 -45.47 -43.44
N SER A 49 6.70 -45.16 -44.47
CA SER A 49 7.67 -44.04 -44.43
C SER A 49 7.01 -42.71 -44.05
N ARG A 50 5.83 -42.41 -44.61
CA ARG A 50 5.09 -41.18 -44.28
C ARG A 50 4.57 -41.19 -42.84
N LYS A 51 4.07 -42.33 -42.34
CA LYS A 51 3.64 -42.48 -40.94
C LYS A 51 4.82 -42.35 -39.97
N GLU A 52 5.95 -42.95 -40.29
CA GLU A 52 7.16 -42.84 -39.49
C GLU A 52 7.67 -41.39 -39.42
N ALA A 53 7.68 -40.68 -40.55
CA ALA A 53 8.03 -39.26 -40.57
C ALA A 53 7.06 -38.41 -39.73
N ALA A 54 5.76 -38.68 -39.81
CA ALA A 54 4.75 -37.97 -39.01
C ALA A 54 4.88 -38.27 -37.51
N LEU A 55 5.26 -39.50 -37.13
CA LEU A 55 5.54 -39.87 -35.75
C LEU A 55 6.81 -39.19 -35.23
N LYS A 56 7.91 -39.21 -36.00
CA LYS A 56 9.15 -38.49 -35.65
C LYS A 56 8.90 -37.00 -35.46
N GLN A 57 8.07 -36.39 -36.32
CA GLN A 57 7.68 -34.99 -36.18
C GLN A 57 6.87 -34.75 -34.89
N ARG A 58 5.92 -35.63 -34.54
CA ARG A 58 5.16 -35.54 -33.29
C ARG A 58 6.03 -35.74 -32.05
N GLU A 59 6.97 -36.69 -32.09
CA GLU A 59 7.93 -36.89 -31.00
C GLU A 59 8.82 -35.66 -30.78
N ALA A 60 9.33 -35.07 -31.85
CA ALA A 60 10.11 -33.83 -31.78
C ALA A 60 9.29 -32.67 -31.19
N ALA A 61 8.03 -32.50 -31.63
CA ALA A 61 7.13 -31.49 -31.10
C ALA A 61 6.81 -31.70 -29.61
N LEU A 62 6.61 -32.95 -29.18
CA LEU A 62 6.38 -33.28 -27.77
C LEU A 62 7.61 -33.03 -26.91
N LYS A 63 8.82 -33.32 -27.43
CA LYS A 63 10.06 -33.03 -26.71
C LYS A 63 10.28 -31.53 -26.54
N ALA A 64 10.08 -30.74 -27.59
CA ALA A 64 10.16 -29.28 -27.52
C ALA A 64 9.11 -28.69 -26.55
N ALA A 65 7.89 -29.24 -26.54
CA ALA A 65 6.84 -28.83 -25.60
C ALA A 65 7.21 -29.17 -24.14
N ARG A 66 7.85 -30.32 -23.89
CA ARG A 66 8.35 -30.68 -22.54
C ARG A 66 9.44 -29.72 -22.08
N GLU A 67 10.44 -29.46 -22.92
CA GLU A 67 11.54 -28.53 -22.60
C GLU A 67 11.02 -27.11 -22.33
N SER A 68 10.02 -26.63 -23.10
CA SER A 68 9.38 -25.33 -22.87
C SER A 68 8.57 -25.29 -21.56
N ASN A 69 7.85 -26.37 -21.22
CA ASN A 69 7.09 -26.44 -19.97
C ASN A 69 7.97 -26.54 -18.74
N ASP A 70 9.10 -27.25 -18.82
CA ASP A 70 10.06 -27.33 -17.72
C ASP A 70 10.69 -25.94 -17.45
N GLY A 71 11.02 -25.18 -18.50
CA GLY A 71 11.44 -23.79 -18.38
C GLY A 71 10.37 -22.90 -17.72
N ARG A 72 9.12 -22.97 -18.19
CA ARG A 72 7.99 -22.24 -17.59
C ARG A 72 7.74 -22.65 -16.14
N ASN A 73 7.89 -23.93 -15.78
CA ASN A 73 7.75 -24.39 -14.41
C ASN A 73 8.85 -23.82 -13.51
N GLY A 74 10.08 -23.71 -14.01
CA GLY A 74 11.18 -23.02 -13.33
C GLY A 74 10.84 -21.56 -13.06
N GLU A 75 10.42 -20.81 -14.08
CA GLU A 75 9.98 -19.40 -13.95
C GLU A 75 8.80 -19.24 -12.99
N VAL A 76 7.81 -20.16 -13.03
CA VAL A 76 6.68 -20.15 -12.09
C VAL A 76 7.16 -20.38 -10.65
N SER A 77 8.19 -21.22 -10.45
CA SER A 77 8.75 -21.46 -9.13
C SER A 77 9.52 -20.25 -8.59
N THR A 78 10.28 -19.55 -9.44
CA THR A 78 10.99 -18.32 -9.04
C THR A 78 10.01 -17.19 -8.73
N ILE A 79 8.99 -16.98 -9.57
CA ILE A 79 7.95 -15.97 -9.33
C ILE A 79 7.19 -16.25 -8.03
N LYS A 80 6.91 -17.53 -7.71
CA LYS A 80 6.27 -17.89 -6.44
C LYS A 80 7.14 -17.57 -5.23
N HIS A 81 8.44 -17.84 -5.32
CA HIS A 81 9.37 -17.51 -4.24
C HIS A 81 9.48 -15.98 -4.06
N GLU A 82 9.62 -15.23 -5.14
CA GLU A 82 9.63 -13.76 -5.11
C GLU A 82 8.33 -13.19 -4.53
N LEU A 83 7.18 -13.79 -4.86
CA LEU A 83 5.89 -13.40 -4.30
C LEU A 83 5.81 -13.62 -2.78
N GLU A 84 6.29 -14.76 -2.27
CA GLU A 84 6.30 -15.01 -0.83
C GLU A 84 7.29 -14.09 -0.12
N SER A 85 8.48 -13.86 -0.68
CA SER A 85 9.44 -12.88 -0.15
C SER A 85 8.83 -11.47 -0.09
N ALA A 86 8.22 -11.02 -1.18
CA ALA A 86 7.57 -9.71 -1.23
C ALA A 86 6.39 -9.62 -0.24
N LYS A 87 5.68 -10.71 0.00
CA LYS A 87 4.58 -10.77 0.97
C LYS A 87 5.09 -10.69 2.42
N GLU A 88 6.21 -11.34 2.73
CA GLU A 88 6.90 -11.20 4.02
C GLU A 88 7.40 -9.76 4.24
N GLU A 89 7.98 -9.15 3.21
CA GLU A 89 8.40 -7.75 3.23
C GLU A 89 7.21 -6.79 3.45
N VAL A 90 6.09 -7.02 2.75
CA VAL A 90 4.85 -6.25 2.93
C VAL A 90 4.31 -6.41 4.36
N ALA A 91 4.37 -7.61 4.93
CA ALA A 91 3.96 -7.85 6.31
C ALA A 91 4.85 -7.07 7.30
N ALA A 92 6.17 -7.11 7.12
CA ALA A 92 7.12 -6.38 7.94
C ALA A 92 6.91 -4.85 7.85
N VAL A 93 6.72 -4.32 6.64
CA VAL A 93 6.42 -2.89 6.41
C VAL A 93 5.07 -2.50 7.02
N MET A 94 4.07 -3.36 6.94
CA MET A 94 2.76 -3.12 7.56
C MET A 94 2.87 -3.05 9.09
N ASP A 95 3.68 -3.90 9.71
CA ASP A 95 3.87 -3.87 11.16
C ASP A 95 4.67 -2.63 11.59
N GLN A 96 5.70 -2.23 10.84
CA GLN A 96 6.40 -0.95 11.03
C GLN A 96 5.46 0.25 10.88
N LEU A 97 4.53 0.21 9.91
CA LEU A 97 3.54 1.26 9.71
C LEU A 97 2.60 1.39 10.91
N LYS A 98 2.14 0.27 11.48
CA LYS A 98 1.29 0.27 12.69
C LYS A 98 2.04 0.81 13.90
N GLU A 99 3.31 0.46 14.06
CA GLU A 99 4.16 0.98 15.13
C GLU A 99 4.32 2.50 15.01
N ALA A 100 4.71 2.99 13.82
CA ALA A 100 4.80 4.42 13.54
C ALA A 100 3.44 5.15 13.70
N GLU A 101 2.33 4.53 13.32
CA GLU A 101 0.99 5.08 13.56
C GLU A 101 0.70 5.22 15.06
N SER A 102 1.06 4.20 15.86
CA SER A 102 0.89 4.24 17.31
C SER A 102 1.73 5.34 17.98
N GLU A 103 2.96 5.54 17.52
CA GLU A 103 3.85 6.59 17.99
C GLU A 103 3.33 7.98 17.62
N THR A 104 2.93 8.18 16.36
CA THR A 104 2.36 9.47 15.92
C THR A 104 1.05 9.79 16.65
N LYS A 105 0.23 8.78 16.98
CA LYS A 105 -0.97 8.95 17.81
C LYS A 105 -0.61 9.33 19.24
N ALA A 106 0.43 8.72 19.83
CA ALA A 106 0.92 9.07 21.17
C ALA A 106 1.47 10.51 21.21
N LEU A 107 2.28 10.89 20.21
CA LEU A 107 2.79 12.25 20.06
C LEU A 107 1.66 13.26 19.91
N ARG A 108 0.66 13.00 19.06
CA ARG A 108 -0.51 13.87 18.90
C ARG A 108 -1.27 14.05 20.22
N SER A 109 -1.47 12.97 20.98
CA SER A 109 -2.12 13.04 22.29
C SER A 109 -1.30 13.85 23.31
N MET A 110 0.03 13.70 23.29
CA MET A 110 0.92 14.50 24.13
C MET A 110 0.84 15.99 23.76
N THR A 111 0.95 16.33 22.48
CA THR A 111 0.84 17.71 21.98
C THR A 111 -0.52 18.33 22.33
N GLN A 112 -1.62 17.58 22.20
CA GLN A 112 -2.95 18.07 22.55
C GLN A 112 -3.06 18.40 24.05
N ARG A 113 -2.40 17.65 24.93
CA ARG A 113 -2.33 17.95 26.38
C ARG A 113 -1.41 19.11 26.73
N MET A 114 -0.57 19.57 25.80
CA MET A 114 0.28 20.75 25.98
C MET A 114 -0.42 22.04 25.52
N ILE A 115 -1.51 21.92 24.77
CA ILE A 115 -2.35 23.04 24.34
C ILE A 115 -3.40 23.29 25.42
N LEU A 116 -3.41 24.50 25.97
CA LEU A 116 -4.40 24.89 26.98
C LEU A 116 -5.79 24.99 26.35
N THR A 117 -6.81 24.52 27.08
CA THR A 117 -8.21 24.77 26.75
C THR A 117 -8.56 26.26 26.90
N GLN A 118 -9.69 26.67 26.36
CA GLN A 118 -10.16 28.06 26.48
C GLN A 118 -10.30 28.49 27.95
N GLU A 119 -10.87 27.63 28.79
CA GLU A 119 -11.07 27.90 30.22
C GLU A 119 -9.72 28.04 30.94
N GLU A 120 -8.77 27.14 30.65
CA GLU A 120 -7.42 27.21 31.19
C GLU A 120 -6.68 28.47 30.72
N MET A 121 -6.85 28.89 29.48
CA MET A 121 -6.27 30.12 28.95
C MET A 121 -6.87 31.38 29.60
N GLU A 122 -8.19 31.41 29.79
CA GLU A 122 -8.88 32.48 30.51
C GLU A 122 -8.41 32.55 31.99
N GLU A 123 -8.21 31.41 32.63
CA GLU A 123 -7.67 31.33 33.99
C GLU A 123 -6.22 31.85 34.07
N VAL A 124 -5.37 31.49 33.12
CA VAL A 124 -3.99 31.98 33.02
C VAL A 124 -3.96 33.50 32.91
N VAL A 125 -4.78 34.06 32.02
CA VAL A 125 -4.93 35.51 31.85
C VAL A 125 -5.40 36.18 33.14
N LEU A 126 -6.41 35.63 33.80
CA LEU A 126 -6.93 36.17 35.06
C LEU A 126 -5.84 36.19 36.15
N LYS A 127 -5.09 35.09 36.29
CA LYS A 127 -4.01 34.97 37.27
C LYS A 127 -2.86 35.95 36.99
N ARG A 128 -2.52 36.22 35.72
CA ARG A 128 -1.54 37.25 35.33
C ARG A 128 -1.99 38.65 35.73
N CYS A 129 -3.25 39.00 35.42
CA CYS A 129 -3.86 40.26 35.85
C CYS A 129 -3.83 40.40 37.38
N TRP A 130 -4.14 39.32 38.10
CA TRP A 130 -4.09 39.30 39.55
C TRP A 130 -2.67 39.52 40.10
N LEU A 131 -1.67 38.83 39.54
CA LEU A 131 -0.26 38.99 39.90
C LEU A 131 0.21 40.43 39.66
N ALA A 132 -0.07 40.97 38.47
CA ALA A 132 0.26 42.35 38.11
C ALA A 132 -0.36 43.36 39.09
N ARG A 133 -1.65 43.19 39.40
CA ARG A 133 -2.37 44.06 40.35
C ARG A 133 -1.83 43.95 41.77
N TYR A 134 -1.55 42.74 42.24
CA TYR A 134 -1.02 42.50 43.58
C TYR A 134 0.35 43.18 43.75
N TRP A 135 1.26 42.98 42.80
CA TRP A 135 2.58 43.62 42.85
C TRP A 135 2.50 45.14 42.67
N GLY A 136 1.59 45.65 41.86
CA GLY A 136 1.34 47.10 41.76
C GLY A 136 0.87 47.72 43.07
N LEU A 137 0.02 47.01 43.84
CA LEU A 137 -0.33 47.41 45.20
C LEU A 137 0.87 47.33 46.15
N ALA A 138 1.69 46.29 46.04
CA ALA A 138 2.90 46.15 46.83
C ALA A 138 3.86 47.34 46.62
N VAL A 139 4.02 47.80 45.37
CA VAL A 139 4.77 49.03 45.04
C VAL A 139 4.15 50.25 45.73
N GLN A 140 2.83 50.44 45.61
CA GLN A 140 2.13 51.61 46.18
C GLN A 140 2.24 51.69 47.71
N TYR A 141 2.20 50.55 48.39
CA TYR A 141 2.29 50.48 49.85
C TYR A 141 3.71 50.25 50.38
N GLY A 142 4.73 50.22 49.52
CA GLY A 142 6.12 50.00 49.92
C GLY A 142 6.39 48.59 50.49
N VAL A 143 5.60 47.59 50.09
CA VAL A 143 5.76 46.20 50.52
C VAL A 143 6.75 45.51 49.60
N TYR A 144 7.85 44.98 50.15
CA TYR A 144 8.95 44.38 49.38
C TYR A 144 9.55 45.29 48.30
N PRO A 145 10.05 46.50 48.65
CA PRO A 145 10.47 47.50 47.66
C PRO A 145 11.57 47.00 46.71
N GLU A 146 12.44 46.11 47.18
CA GLU A 146 13.55 45.54 46.40
C GLU A 146 13.11 44.66 45.21
N ILE A 147 11.90 44.09 45.27
CA ILE A 147 11.40 43.16 44.24
C ILE A 147 10.08 43.58 43.62
N ALA A 148 9.29 44.41 44.30
CA ALA A 148 7.93 44.72 43.89
C ALA A 148 7.86 45.45 42.54
N VAL A 149 8.78 46.37 42.27
CA VAL A 149 8.83 47.13 41.00
C VAL A 149 9.11 46.17 39.83
N SER A 150 10.19 45.40 39.92
CA SER A 150 10.56 44.43 38.87
C SER A 150 9.48 43.36 38.64
N LYS A 151 8.88 42.83 39.71
CA LYS A 151 7.79 41.85 39.60
C LYS A 151 6.53 42.48 39.01
N HIS A 152 6.20 43.72 39.37
CA HIS A 152 5.07 44.44 38.80
C HIS A 152 5.25 44.67 37.30
N GLU A 153 6.42 45.13 36.85
CA GLU A 153 6.72 45.34 35.43
C GLU A 153 6.61 44.03 34.64
N HIS A 154 7.23 42.95 35.14
CA HIS A 154 7.18 41.63 34.52
C HIS A 154 5.75 41.13 34.33
N TRP A 155 4.96 41.07 35.41
CA TRP A 155 3.59 40.55 35.33
C TRP A 155 2.65 41.50 34.59
N SER A 156 2.90 42.81 34.60
CA SER A 156 2.11 43.77 33.82
C SER A 156 2.38 43.67 32.32
N SER A 157 3.61 43.30 31.91
CA SER A 157 3.91 43.05 30.50
C SER A 157 3.22 41.80 29.95
N LEU A 158 2.86 40.87 30.84
CA LEU A 158 2.20 39.60 30.55
C LEU A 158 0.68 39.65 30.76
N ALA A 159 0.16 40.67 31.42
CA ALA A 159 -1.26 40.84 31.65
C ALA A 159 -1.87 41.68 30.51
N PRO A 160 -2.99 41.25 29.92
CA PRO A 160 -3.67 42.09 28.94
C PRO A 160 -4.12 43.40 29.59
N LEU A 161 -4.20 44.44 28.77
CA LEU A 161 -4.66 45.74 29.25
C LEU A 161 -6.11 45.59 29.76
N PRO A 162 -6.45 46.10 30.96
CA PRO A 162 -7.79 45.93 31.53
C PRO A 162 -8.91 46.37 30.59
N LEU A 163 -8.67 47.41 29.78
CA LEU A 163 -9.62 47.91 28.80
C LEU A 163 -9.84 46.92 27.64
N GLU A 164 -8.80 46.25 27.16
CA GLU A 164 -8.89 45.29 26.07
C GLU A 164 -9.69 44.04 26.47
N VAL A 165 -9.51 43.57 27.71
CA VAL A 165 -10.29 42.45 28.26
C VAL A 165 -11.77 42.79 28.31
N VAL A 166 -12.12 43.98 28.81
CA VAL A 166 -13.51 44.43 28.92
C VAL A 166 -14.14 44.61 27.53
N LEU A 167 -13.43 45.22 26.58
CA LEU A 167 -13.92 45.40 25.22
C LEU A 167 -14.12 44.04 24.52
N SER A 168 -13.21 43.10 24.71
CA SER A 168 -13.29 41.75 24.14
C SER A 168 -14.46 40.95 24.73
N ALA A 169 -14.63 41.00 26.06
CA ALA A 169 -15.76 40.38 26.74
C ALA A 169 -17.11 40.99 26.30
N GLY A 170 -17.17 42.31 26.15
CA GLY A 170 -18.35 43.01 25.61
C GLY A 170 -18.66 42.59 24.18
N GLN A 171 -17.66 42.49 23.31
CA GLN A 171 -17.84 42.01 21.94
C GLN A 171 -18.26 40.52 21.89
N LYS A 172 -17.75 39.67 22.79
CA LYS A 172 -18.13 38.26 22.91
C LYS A 172 -19.61 38.14 23.29
N ALA A 173 -20.06 38.89 24.30
CA ALA A 173 -21.46 38.93 24.71
C ALA A 173 -22.41 39.42 23.61
N ILE A 174 -22.00 40.42 22.80
CA ILE A 174 -22.80 40.92 21.66
C ILE A 174 -22.89 39.87 20.53
N LYS A 175 -21.85 39.05 20.34
CA LYS A 175 -21.80 38.01 19.29
C LYS A 175 -22.54 36.72 19.67
N GLU A 176 -22.76 36.46 20.97
CA GLU A 176 -23.48 35.28 21.47
C GLU A 176 -25.02 35.43 21.50
N GLU A 177 -25.56 36.60 21.12
CA GLU A 177 -27.00 36.76 20.83
C GLU A 177 -27.44 35.82 19.68
N PRO A 178 -28.63 35.17 19.76
CA PRO A 178 -28.97 34.01 18.95
C PRO A 178 -29.31 34.42 17.51
N ARG A 179 -28.29 34.64 16.68
CA ARG A 179 -28.47 34.74 15.24
C ARG A 179 -28.44 33.35 14.62
N LYS A 180 -29.67 32.84 14.47
CA LYS A 180 -30.14 31.78 13.56
C LYS A 180 -29.03 31.02 12.82
N GLN A 181 -28.75 29.83 13.34
CA GLN A 181 -28.71 28.55 12.64
C GLN A 181 -28.27 28.59 11.17
N GLY A 182 -27.03 28.17 10.92
CA GLY A 182 -26.62 27.72 9.60
C GLY A 182 -25.21 28.10 9.17
N GLU A 183 -24.20 27.96 10.03
CA GLU A 183 -22.83 27.81 9.56
C GLU A 183 -21.96 27.21 10.66
N ASP A 184 -21.27 26.13 10.31
CA ASP A 184 -20.49 25.21 11.13
C ASP A 184 -19.85 25.85 12.39
N ASP A 185 -20.53 25.71 13.53
CA ASP A 185 -20.15 26.27 14.84
C ASP A 185 -18.72 25.86 15.26
N ALA A 186 -18.25 24.71 14.77
CA ALA A 186 -16.90 24.21 15.00
C ALA A 186 -15.83 25.05 14.27
N GLN A 187 -16.11 25.49 13.04
CA GLN A 187 -15.15 26.21 12.22
C GLN A 187 -15.04 27.70 12.61
N ARG A 188 -16.14 28.29 13.10
CA ARG A 188 -16.16 29.67 13.61
C ARG A 188 -15.45 29.78 14.97
N ARG A 189 -15.66 28.78 15.84
CA ARG A 189 -14.92 28.63 17.11
C ARG A 189 -13.43 28.46 16.85
N ASN A 190 -13.04 27.60 15.91
CA ASN A 190 -11.62 27.41 15.52
C ASN A 190 -10.95 28.68 14.94
N ARG A 191 -11.67 29.54 14.23
CA ARG A 191 -11.10 30.82 13.72
C ARG A 191 -10.87 31.84 14.84
N LEU A 192 -11.81 31.97 15.77
CA LEU A 192 -11.65 32.83 16.95
C LEU A 192 -10.55 32.31 17.88
N VAL A 193 -10.40 30.98 17.99
CA VAL A 193 -9.32 30.31 18.72
C VAL A 193 -7.95 30.67 18.13
N ARG A 194 -7.83 30.68 16.79
CA ARG A 194 -6.59 31.09 16.10
C ARG A 194 -6.26 32.56 16.30
N ASP A 195 -7.24 33.46 16.15
CA ASP A 195 -7.03 34.90 16.35
C ASP A 195 -6.62 35.23 17.79
N MET A 196 -7.15 34.52 18.80
CA MET A 196 -6.78 34.76 20.20
C MET A 196 -5.44 34.12 20.58
N SER A 197 -5.07 32.98 19.98
CA SER A 197 -3.75 32.36 20.16
C SER A 197 -2.64 33.13 19.45
N ASP A 198 -2.91 33.68 18.26
CA ASP A 198 -1.94 34.38 17.41
C ASP A 198 -1.63 35.80 17.92
N VAL A 199 -2.54 36.41 18.68
CA VAL A 199 -2.32 37.72 19.34
C VAL A 199 -1.50 37.60 20.64
N MET A 200 -1.52 36.45 21.31
CA MET A 200 -0.88 36.30 22.64
C MET A 200 0.31 35.33 22.70
N GLY A 201 0.57 34.47 21.71
CA GLY A 201 1.72 33.56 21.77
C GLY A 201 1.74 32.63 22.99
N GLU A 202 0.57 32.35 23.59
CA GLU A 202 0.43 31.87 24.98
C GLU A 202 -0.46 30.65 25.16
N GLY A 203 -0.81 29.95 24.07
CA GLY A 203 -1.57 28.70 24.14
C GLY A 203 -0.78 27.48 24.68
N ASN A 204 0.40 27.69 25.26
CA ASN A 204 1.30 26.62 25.71
C ASN A 204 1.27 26.45 27.24
N ILE A 205 1.40 25.21 27.71
CA ILE A 205 1.45 24.83 29.13
C ILE A 205 2.52 25.59 29.94
N GLU A 206 3.60 26.05 29.30
CA GLU A 206 4.63 26.89 29.93
C GLU A 206 4.09 28.20 30.51
N SER A 207 3.10 28.80 29.84
CA SER A 207 2.41 30.01 30.30
C SER A 207 1.68 29.75 31.63
N MET A 208 0.96 28.63 31.70
CA MET A 208 0.30 28.18 32.92
C MET A 208 1.30 27.90 34.05
N LEU A 209 2.37 27.15 33.77
CA LEU A 209 3.40 26.82 34.76
C LEU A 209 4.10 28.07 35.31
N SER A 210 4.39 29.06 34.45
CA SER A 210 5.02 30.32 34.86
C SER A 210 4.15 31.07 35.87
N VAL A 211 2.86 31.16 35.59
CA VAL A 211 1.88 31.82 36.46
C VAL A 211 1.71 31.08 37.79
N GLU A 212 1.62 29.75 37.77
CA GLU A 212 1.56 28.92 38.98
C GLU A 212 2.81 29.10 39.85
N MET A 213 3.99 29.19 39.23
CA MET A 213 5.23 29.47 39.93
C MET A 213 5.20 30.86 40.58
N GLY A 214 4.73 31.90 39.87
CA GLY A 214 4.56 33.25 40.42
C GLY A 214 3.61 33.32 41.62
N LEU A 215 2.49 32.59 41.57
CA LEU A 215 1.54 32.49 42.69
C LEU A 215 2.16 31.76 43.90
N ARG A 216 2.94 30.71 43.64
CA ARG A 216 3.65 29.96 44.69
C ARG A 216 4.74 30.80 45.36
N GLU A 217 5.47 31.61 44.59
CA GLU A 217 6.43 32.57 45.13
C GLU A 217 5.74 33.56 46.07
N LEU A 218 4.60 34.14 45.64
CA LEU A 218 3.84 35.08 46.46
C LEU A 218 3.32 34.48 47.76
N SER A 219 2.78 33.27 47.71
CA SER A 219 2.32 32.57 48.91
C SER A 219 3.48 32.25 49.86
N SER A 220 4.65 31.90 49.32
CA SER A 220 5.86 31.68 50.12
C SER A 220 6.30 32.96 50.84
N LEU A 221 6.31 34.10 50.15
CA LEU A 221 6.66 35.39 50.74
C LEU A 221 5.70 35.79 51.87
N LYS A 222 4.39 35.53 51.73
CA LYS A 222 3.42 35.77 52.81
C LYS A 222 3.75 34.98 54.08
N LEU A 223 4.20 33.72 53.95
CA LEU A 223 4.58 32.89 55.10
C LEU A 223 5.87 33.38 55.78
N TYR A 224 6.86 33.87 55.03
CA TYR A 224 8.07 34.45 55.60
C TYR A 224 7.78 35.71 56.43
N THR A 225 6.86 36.57 55.98
CA THR A 225 6.44 37.75 56.77
C THR A 225 5.68 37.40 58.04
N CYS A 226 4.93 36.30 58.06
CA CYS A 226 4.26 35.84 59.27
C CYS A 226 5.24 35.19 60.26
N LYS A 227 6.25 34.46 59.79
CA LYS A 227 7.29 33.84 60.64
C LYS A 227 8.26 34.85 61.26
N LEU A 228 8.53 35.99 60.62
CA LEU A 228 9.37 37.05 61.22
C LEU A 228 8.64 37.93 62.24
N LYS A 229 7.30 37.83 62.34
CA LYS A 229 6.48 38.61 63.27
C LYS A 229 6.01 37.82 64.50
N MET A 230 6.35 36.54 64.62
CA MET A 230 6.20 35.73 65.84
C MET A 230 7.56 35.57 66.52
#